data_AF-X1GB35-F1
#
_entry.id   AF-X1GB35-F1
#
_cell.length_a   1.000
_cell.length_b   1.000
_cell.length_c   1.000
_cell.angle_alpha   90.00
_cell.angle_beta   90.00
_cell.angle_gamma   90.00
#
_symmetry.space_group_name_H-M   'P 1'
#
loop_
_entity.id
_entity.type
_entity.pdbx_description
1 polymer ?
#
loop_
_entity_poly.entity_id
_entity_poly.type
_entity_poly.pdbx_seq_one_letter_code
_entity_poly.pdbx_strand_id
1 'polypeptide(L)'
;MQFIDTHAHLYLPEFDSDRDEVINRAIQQGVEKICLPNIDIRSVNPMLALVNKYPDFCFPMMGLHPSSVRKNYCDIIKKVQEHLLRENFIAIGEIGIDLYWDNTYRKEQMKAFREQITFAIDNHLPVVIHIRESFDEVFQILDEFKPDYPIGIFHSFTGNLDQAHRAIAMGFKLGIGGIVTFKNS
;
A
#
# COMPACT_ATOMS: atom_id res chain seq x y z
N MET A 1 -1.39 13.01 22.21
CA MET A 1 -0.67 11.85 21.65
C MET A 1 -0.49 12.13 20.18
N GLN A 2 0.69 11.88 19.62
CA GLN A 2 0.97 12.12 18.20
C GLN A 2 0.78 10.81 17.43
N PHE A 3 0.05 10.87 16.32
CA PHE A 3 -0.24 9.72 15.48
C PHE A 3 0.18 9.96 14.03
N ILE A 4 0.57 8.88 13.36
CA ILE A 4 0.70 8.83 11.91
C ILE A 4 -0.27 7.76 11.43
N ASP A 5 -1.20 8.14 10.55
CA ASP A 5 -1.99 7.17 9.82
C ASP A 5 -1.17 6.69 8.63
N THR A 6 -0.69 5.45 8.68
CA THR A 6 0.19 4.91 7.64
C THR A 6 -0.55 4.50 6.37
N HIS A 7 -1.89 4.58 6.32
CA HIS A 7 -2.65 4.12 5.15
C HIS A 7 -4.10 4.62 5.12
N ALA A 8 -4.39 5.62 4.29
CA ALA A 8 -5.76 6.07 4.05
C ALA A 8 -6.01 6.42 2.58
N HIS A 9 -7.27 6.27 2.15
CA HIS A 9 -7.71 6.61 0.79
C HIS A 9 -8.67 7.81 0.80
N LEU A 10 -8.29 8.89 1.50
CA LEU A 10 -9.15 10.08 1.68
C LEU A 10 -9.48 10.81 0.37
N TYR A 11 -8.75 10.55 -0.71
CA TYR A 11 -8.98 11.13 -2.04
C TYR A 11 -10.15 10.45 -2.79
N LEU A 12 -10.75 9.40 -2.24
CA LEU A 12 -11.86 8.70 -2.88
C LEU A 12 -13.17 9.50 -2.84
N PRO A 13 -14.12 9.22 -3.76
CA PRO A 13 -15.38 9.95 -3.87
C PRO A 13 -16.27 9.90 -2.62
N GLU A 14 -16.14 8.85 -1.80
CA GLU A 14 -16.86 8.69 -0.54
C GLU A 14 -16.61 9.84 0.44
N PHE A 15 -15.48 10.56 0.28
CA PHE A 15 -15.12 11.73 1.07
C PHE A 15 -15.39 13.06 0.36
N ASP A 16 -15.91 13.08 -0.88
CA ASP A 16 -16.05 14.35 -1.62
C ASP A 16 -16.88 15.40 -0.89
N SER A 17 -17.88 14.98 -0.12
CA SER A 17 -18.76 15.89 0.63
C SER A 17 -18.15 16.46 1.90
N ASP A 18 -17.17 15.80 2.53
CA ASP A 18 -16.69 16.14 3.88
C ASP A 18 -15.17 15.95 4.09
N ARG A 19 -14.38 15.74 3.03
CA ARG A 19 -12.92 15.48 3.08
C ARG A 19 -12.16 16.45 3.98
N ASP A 20 -12.43 17.74 3.83
CA ASP A 20 -11.75 18.79 4.60
C ASP A 20 -12.12 18.71 6.08
N GLU A 21 -13.37 18.37 6.38
CA GLU A 21 -13.83 18.16 7.75
C GLU A 21 -13.18 16.92 8.36
N VAL A 22 -13.06 15.82 7.61
CA VAL A 22 -12.37 14.60 8.04
C VAL A 22 -10.91 14.90 8.40
N ILE A 23 -10.19 15.62 7.54
CA ILE A 23 -8.79 16.00 7.77
C ILE A 23 -8.67 16.90 9.01
N ASN A 24 -9.53 17.91 9.13
CA ASN A 24 -9.53 18.79 10.30
C ASN A 24 -9.82 18.03 11.60
N ARG A 25 -10.76 17.07 11.58
CA ARG A 25 -11.03 16.19 12.72
C ARG A 25 -9.80 15.35 13.07
N ALA A 26 -9.11 14.76 12.09
CA ALA A 26 -7.90 13.97 12.31
C ALA A 26 -6.79 14.80 12.99
N ILE A 27 -6.54 16.02 12.49
CA ILE A 27 -5.57 16.96 13.06
C ILE A 27 -5.92 17.29 14.52
N GLN A 28 -7.19 17.59 14.79
CA GLN A 28 -7.67 17.90 16.15
C GLN A 28 -7.52 16.72 17.14
N GLN A 29 -7.51 15.49 16.64
CA GLN A 29 -7.27 14.28 17.44
C GLN A 29 -5.77 13.92 17.57
N GLY A 30 -4.87 14.73 17.01
CA GLY A 30 -3.42 14.54 17.12
C GLY A 30 -2.79 13.66 16.04
N VAL A 31 -3.49 13.41 14.93
CA VAL A 31 -2.86 12.88 13.72
C VAL A 31 -1.99 13.98 13.12
N GLU A 32 -0.73 13.68 12.84
CA GLU A 32 0.23 14.62 12.27
C GLU A 32 0.51 14.38 10.80
N LYS A 33 0.37 13.13 10.34
CA LYS A 33 0.62 12.73 8.95
C LYS A 33 -0.32 11.60 8.55
N ILE A 34 -0.68 11.60 7.27
CA ILE A 34 -1.45 10.55 6.61
C ILE A 34 -0.72 10.14 5.34
N CYS A 35 -0.45 8.84 5.23
CA CYS A 35 0.08 8.25 4.01
C CYS A 35 -1.07 7.82 3.09
N LEU A 36 -0.96 8.18 1.81
CA LEU A 36 -1.99 7.97 0.80
C LEU A 36 -1.45 7.05 -0.29
N PRO A 37 -1.68 5.73 -0.20
CA PRO A 37 -1.40 4.82 -1.30
C PRO A 37 -2.46 4.94 -2.37
N ASN A 38 -2.04 5.07 -3.63
CA ASN A 38 -2.95 4.99 -4.75
C ASN A 38 -3.43 3.53 -4.95
N ILE A 39 -4.52 3.37 -5.70
CA ILE A 39 -5.11 2.05 -6.03
C ILE A 39 -4.75 1.65 -7.47
N ASP A 40 -4.97 2.59 -8.40
CA ASP A 40 -4.69 2.44 -9.82
C ASP A 40 -4.30 3.79 -10.45
N ILE A 41 -4.11 3.80 -11.77
CA ILE A 41 -3.72 5.01 -12.51
C ILE A 41 -4.76 6.15 -12.42
N ARG A 42 -6.05 5.82 -12.24
CA ARG A 42 -7.14 6.80 -12.17
C ARG A 42 -7.14 7.51 -10.81
N SER A 43 -6.70 6.82 -9.76
CA SER A 43 -6.59 7.38 -8.41
C SER A 43 -5.40 8.34 -8.22
N VAL A 44 -4.43 8.37 -9.14
CA VAL A 44 -3.21 9.19 -9.00
C VAL A 44 -3.54 10.68 -8.95
N ASN A 45 -4.32 11.20 -9.90
CA ASN A 45 -4.60 12.64 -9.96
C ASN A 45 -5.41 13.14 -8.74
N PRO A 46 -6.50 12.47 -8.31
CA PRO A 46 -7.21 12.85 -7.08
C PRO A 46 -6.30 12.82 -5.84
N MET A 47 -5.45 11.80 -5.72
CA MET A 47 -4.50 11.69 -4.61
C MET A 47 -3.50 12.84 -4.60
N LEU A 48 -2.86 13.15 -5.74
CA LEU A 48 -1.91 14.26 -5.85
C LEU A 48 -2.58 15.61 -5.63
N ALA A 49 -3.84 15.79 -6.06
CA ALA A 49 -4.60 17.00 -5.74
C ALA A 49 -4.81 17.17 -4.22
N LEU A 50 -5.03 16.07 -3.50
CA LEU A 50 -5.14 16.11 -2.04
C LEU A 50 -3.81 16.42 -1.35
N VAL A 51 -2.71 15.83 -1.85
CA VAL A 51 -1.35 16.14 -1.37
C VAL A 51 -1.02 17.61 -1.57
N ASN A 52 -1.31 18.16 -2.76
CA ASN A 52 -1.06 19.57 -3.05
C ASN A 52 -1.86 20.52 -2.14
N LYS A 53 -3.05 20.10 -1.69
CA LYS A 53 -3.87 20.86 -0.76
C LYS A 53 -3.35 20.80 0.68
N TYR A 54 -2.72 19.70 1.08
CA TYR A 54 -2.21 19.47 2.44
C TYR A 54 -0.76 18.91 2.42
N PRO A 55 0.22 19.66 1.91
CA PRO A 55 1.56 19.13 1.58
C PRO A 55 2.37 18.68 2.80
N ASP A 56 2.13 19.25 3.98
CA ASP A 56 2.83 18.87 5.22
C ASP A 56 2.14 17.72 5.98
N PHE A 57 0.96 17.30 5.53
CA PHE A 57 0.10 16.36 6.22
C PHE A 57 -0.15 15.08 5.40
N CYS A 58 -0.33 15.19 4.08
CA CYS A 58 -0.65 14.10 3.18
C CYS A 58 0.59 13.68 2.36
N PHE A 59 0.97 12.40 2.43
CA PHE A 59 2.16 11.88 1.77
C PHE A 59 1.79 10.78 0.76
N PRO A 60 2.07 10.96 -0.54
CA PRO A 60 1.62 10.02 -1.56
C PRO A 60 2.53 8.79 -1.66
N MET A 61 1.94 7.65 -1.97
CA MET A 61 2.61 6.41 -2.37
C MET A 61 2.09 5.98 -3.73
N MET A 62 2.92 5.26 -4.49
CA MET A 62 2.58 4.86 -5.86
C MET A 62 2.77 3.35 -6.07
N GLY A 63 1.76 2.70 -6.64
CA GLY A 63 1.73 1.28 -6.91
C GLY A 63 0.52 0.88 -7.75
N LEU A 64 0.45 -0.41 -8.04
CA LEU A 64 -0.70 -1.08 -8.62
C LEU A 64 -1.25 -2.08 -7.62
N HIS A 65 -2.42 -1.75 -7.07
CA HIS A 65 -3.12 -2.60 -6.11
C HIS A 65 -3.53 -3.94 -6.76
N PRO A 66 -3.42 -5.09 -6.05
CA PRO A 66 -3.74 -6.41 -6.61
C PRO A 66 -5.14 -6.53 -7.21
N SER A 67 -6.14 -5.91 -6.58
CA SER A 67 -7.53 -5.91 -7.09
C SER A 67 -7.70 -5.20 -8.44
N SER A 68 -6.74 -4.37 -8.84
CA SER A 68 -6.70 -3.65 -10.12
C SER A 68 -5.86 -4.36 -11.19
N VAL A 69 -5.19 -5.47 -10.85
CA VAL A 69 -4.36 -6.24 -11.78
C VAL A 69 -5.24 -7.01 -12.76
N ARG A 70 -4.94 -6.88 -14.06
CA ARG A 70 -5.61 -7.56 -15.17
C ARG A 70 -4.54 -8.03 -16.18
N LYS A 71 -4.95 -8.59 -17.33
CA LYS A 71 -4.00 -9.07 -18.37
C LYS A 71 -3.02 -8.00 -18.87
N ASN A 72 -3.41 -6.73 -18.84
CA ASN A 72 -2.61 -5.59 -19.28
C ASN A 72 -1.71 -5.03 -18.17
N TYR A 73 -1.44 -5.77 -17.09
CA TYR A 73 -0.68 -5.27 -15.94
C TYR A 73 0.69 -4.69 -16.35
N CYS A 74 1.39 -5.30 -17.31
CA CYS A 74 2.71 -4.82 -17.77
C CYS A 74 2.66 -3.36 -18.24
N ASP A 75 1.60 -2.97 -18.96
CA ASP A 75 1.45 -1.60 -19.45
C ASP A 75 1.13 -0.62 -18.32
N ILE A 76 0.42 -1.10 -17.30
CA ILE A 76 0.11 -0.28 -16.11
C ILE A 76 1.36 -0.12 -15.23
N ILE A 77 2.14 -1.18 -15.02
CA ILE A 77 3.41 -1.11 -14.27
C ILE A 77 4.38 -0.12 -14.90
N LYS A 78 4.50 -0.09 -16.24
CA LYS A 78 5.31 0.93 -16.92
C LYS A 78 4.85 2.36 -16.57
N LYS A 79 3.54 2.61 -16.57
CA LYS A 79 3.00 3.93 -16.17
C LYS A 79 3.24 4.23 -14.70
N VAL A 80 3.13 3.24 -13.82
CA VAL A 80 3.46 3.36 -12.39
C VAL A 80 4.91 3.81 -12.22
N GLN A 81 5.84 3.17 -12.93
CA GLN A 81 7.26 3.52 -12.93
C GLN A 81 7.51 4.94 -13.50
N GLU A 82 6.83 5.31 -14.58
CA GLU A 82 6.92 6.68 -15.12
C GLU A 82 6.46 7.74 -14.12
N HIS A 83 5.41 7.49 -13.35
CA HIS A 83 4.96 8.39 -12.28
C HIS A 83 5.98 8.46 -11.15
N LEU A 84 6.49 7.31 -10.70
CA LEU A 84 7.51 7.22 -9.65
C LEU A 84 8.78 8.02 -9.96
N LEU A 85 9.11 8.18 -11.24
CA LEU A 85 10.27 8.97 -11.70
C LEU A 85 9.98 10.48 -11.85
N ARG A 86 8.72 10.90 -11.87
CA ARG A 86 8.31 12.30 -12.12
C ARG A 86 7.94 13.06 -10.86
N GLU A 87 7.35 12.39 -9.88
CA GLU A 87 6.80 12.99 -8.67
C GLU A 87 7.47 12.40 -7.41
N ASN A 88 7.39 13.12 -6.29
CA ASN A 88 7.99 12.67 -5.02
C ASN A 88 7.03 11.76 -4.25
N PHE A 89 7.12 10.44 -4.51
CA PHE A 89 6.43 9.42 -3.73
C PHE A 89 7.31 8.90 -2.60
N ILE A 90 6.73 8.67 -1.43
CA ILE A 90 7.49 8.23 -0.23
C ILE A 90 7.65 6.71 -0.12
N ALA A 91 6.87 5.94 -0.87
CA ALA A 91 6.86 4.48 -0.86
C ALA A 91 6.24 3.92 -2.14
N ILE A 92 6.51 2.64 -2.41
CA ILE A 92 5.80 1.86 -3.42
C ILE A 92 4.66 1.10 -2.76
N GLY A 93 3.43 1.52 -3.06
CA GLY A 93 2.25 1.02 -2.39
C GLY A 93 0.98 1.71 -2.87
N GLU A 94 -0.17 1.05 -2.86
CA GLU A 94 -0.36 -0.29 -2.29
C GLU A 94 -0.09 -1.39 -3.35
N ILE A 95 0.71 -2.40 -2.99
CA ILE A 95 1.09 -3.52 -3.85
C ILE A 95 0.87 -4.84 -3.12
N GLY A 96 0.74 -5.97 -3.80
CA GLY A 96 0.60 -7.25 -3.11
C GLY A 96 -0.24 -8.24 -3.89
N ILE A 97 -0.95 -9.10 -3.15
CA ILE A 97 -1.79 -10.16 -3.71
C ILE A 97 -3.09 -10.23 -2.91
N ASP A 98 -4.24 -10.28 -3.60
CA ASP A 98 -5.57 -10.49 -3.01
C ASP A 98 -6.24 -11.64 -3.74
N LEU A 99 -6.47 -12.74 -3.01
CA LEU A 99 -7.04 -13.98 -3.53
C LEU A 99 -8.43 -14.31 -2.96
N TYR A 100 -9.02 -13.38 -2.21
CA TYR A 100 -10.29 -13.63 -1.50
C TYR A 100 -11.50 -13.53 -2.43
N TRP A 101 -11.55 -12.50 -3.27
CA TRP A 101 -12.72 -12.24 -4.14
C TRP A 101 -12.61 -12.90 -5.52
N ASP A 102 -11.41 -12.91 -6.11
CA ASP A 102 -11.17 -13.39 -7.47
C ASP A 102 -9.72 -13.86 -7.65
N ASN A 103 -9.56 -15.10 -8.10
CA ASN A 103 -8.27 -15.75 -8.35
C ASN A 103 -7.91 -15.85 -9.83
N THR A 104 -8.71 -15.25 -10.72
CA THR A 104 -8.51 -15.27 -12.18
C THR A 104 -7.13 -14.76 -12.58
N TYR A 105 -6.65 -13.70 -11.92
CA TYR A 105 -5.39 -13.03 -12.23
C TYR A 105 -4.26 -13.34 -11.24
N ARG A 106 -4.31 -14.45 -10.51
CA ARG A 106 -3.29 -14.81 -9.51
C ARG A 106 -1.87 -14.76 -10.10
N LYS A 107 -1.68 -15.25 -11.33
CA LYS A 107 -0.36 -15.24 -12.00
C LYS A 107 0.11 -13.83 -12.30
N GLU A 108 -0.79 -12.98 -12.79
CA GLU A 108 -0.52 -11.58 -13.09
C GLU A 108 -0.24 -10.78 -11.81
N GLN A 109 -1.00 -11.01 -10.73
CA GLN A 109 -0.75 -10.38 -9.43
C GLN A 109 0.64 -10.72 -8.89
N MET A 110 1.02 -12.01 -8.93
CA MET A 110 2.36 -12.45 -8.52
C MET A 110 3.49 -11.81 -9.35
N LYS A 111 3.28 -11.62 -10.66
CA LYS A 111 4.26 -10.95 -11.52
C LYS A 111 4.34 -9.46 -11.24
N ALA A 112 3.19 -8.78 -11.17
CA ALA A 112 3.10 -7.36 -10.86
C ALA A 112 3.68 -7.04 -9.48
N PHE A 113 3.45 -7.89 -8.48
CA PHE A 113 4.03 -7.73 -7.15
C PHE A 113 5.55 -7.85 -7.19
N ARG A 114 6.10 -8.89 -7.84
CA ARG A 114 7.55 -9.07 -8.00
C ARG A 114 8.20 -7.88 -8.71
N GLU A 115 7.64 -7.41 -9.82
CA GLU A 115 8.19 -6.28 -10.58
C GLU A 115 8.21 -4.98 -9.74
N GLN A 116 7.17 -4.75 -8.92
CA GLN A 116 7.11 -3.59 -8.03
C GLN A 116 8.09 -3.69 -6.86
N ILE A 117 8.33 -4.89 -6.31
CA ILE A 117 9.36 -5.13 -5.29
C ILE A 117 10.75 -4.87 -5.86
N THR A 118 11.05 -5.40 -7.06
CA THR A 118 12.33 -5.12 -7.75
C THR A 118 12.54 -3.62 -7.91
N PHE A 119 11.52 -2.90 -8.42
CA PHE A 119 11.63 -1.46 -8.62
C PHE A 119 11.80 -0.70 -7.29
N ALA A 120 11.18 -1.16 -6.19
CA ALA A 120 11.35 -0.58 -4.86
C ALA A 120 12.80 -0.69 -4.38
N ILE A 121 13.40 -1.87 -4.53
CA ILE A 121 14.79 -2.13 -4.15
C ILE A 121 15.75 -1.26 -4.99
N ASP A 122 15.56 -1.25 -6.30
CA ASP A 122 16.42 -0.50 -7.24
C ASP A 122 16.41 1.02 -6.97
N ASN A 123 15.30 1.54 -6.43
CA ASN A 123 15.13 2.96 -6.12
C ASN A 123 15.22 3.28 -4.61
N HIS A 124 15.59 2.30 -3.78
CA HIS A 124 15.68 2.44 -2.32
C HIS A 124 14.40 2.99 -1.66
N LEU A 125 13.22 2.63 -2.19
CA LEU A 125 11.93 3.03 -1.65
C LEU A 125 11.35 1.92 -0.77
N PRO A 126 10.72 2.26 0.38
CA PRO A 126 9.99 1.28 1.16
C PRO A 126 8.74 0.80 0.43
N VAL A 127 8.22 -0.37 0.81
CA VAL A 127 6.99 -0.94 0.24
C VAL A 127 5.84 -1.00 1.24
N VAL A 128 4.61 -0.86 0.74
CA VAL A 128 3.38 -1.10 1.52
C VAL A 128 2.61 -2.25 0.86
N ILE A 129 2.52 -3.35 1.59
CA ILE A 129 2.09 -4.66 1.08
C ILE A 129 0.66 -4.96 1.56
N HIS A 130 -0.26 -5.12 0.60
CA HIS A 130 -1.58 -5.71 0.77
C HIS A 130 -1.51 -7.23 0.74
N ILE A 131 -2.17 -7.87 1.71
CA ILE A 131 -2.32 -9.32 1.73
C ILE A 131 -3.74 -9.68 2.13
N ARG A 132 -4.37 -10.53 1.34
CA ARG A 132 -5.64 -11.15 1.70
C ARG A 132 -5.71 -12.55 1.11
N GLU A 133 -5.76 -13.55 2.00
CA GLU A 133 -5.72 -14.99 1.66
C GLU A 133 -4.55 -15.39 0.74
N SER A 134 -3.39 -14.73 0.90
CA SER A 134 -2.28 -14.82 -0.05
C SER A 134 -0.89 -14.77 0.62
N PHE A 135 -0.81 -15.10 1.91
CA PHE A 135 0.43 -15.05 2.68
C PHE A 135 1.52 -15.95 2.06
N ASP A 136 1.17 -17.15 1.62
CA ASP A 136 2.12 -18.10 1.04
C ASP A 136 2.73 -17.55 -0.26
N GLU A 137 1.91 -16.98 -1.14
CA GLU A 137 2.35 -16.37 -2.39
C GLU A 137 3.24 -15.15 -2.16
N VAL A 138 2.86 -14.28 -1.23
CA VAL A 138 3.64 -13.09 -0.92
C VAL A 138 4.98 -13.47 -0.31
N PHE A 139 5.00 -14.38 0.67
CA PHE A 139 6.24 -14.84 1.26
C PHE A 139 7.13 -15.62 0.28
N GLN A 140 6.53 -16.40 -0.62
CA GLN A 140 7.27 -17.06 -1.70
C GLN A 140 8.02 -16.03 -2.54
N ILE A 141 7.38 -14.92 -2.92
CA ILE A 141 8.01 -13.87 -3.73
C ILE A 141 9.05 -13.11 -2.92
N LEU A 142 8.76 -12.73 -1.67
CA LEU A 142 9.72 -12.04 -0.80
C LEU A 142 10.99 -12.87 -0.56
N ASP A 143 10.85 -14.19 -0.44
CA ASP A 143 11.98 -15.11 -0.28
C ASP A 143 12.95 -15.10 -1.47
N GLU A 144 12.50 -14.71 -2.68
CA GLU A 144 13.36 -14.57 -3.86
C GLU A 144 14.37 -13.42 -3.73
N PHE A 145 14.12 -12.48 -2.82
CA PHE A 145 14.96 -11.31 -2.57
C PHE A 145 15.88 -11.50 -1.35
N LYS A 146 16.02 -12.72 -0.83
CA LYS A 146 16.96 -13.03 0.26
C LYS A 146 18.42 -12.75 -0.15
N PRO A 147 19.26 -12.19 0.77
CA PRO A 147 18.92 -11.64 2.08
C PRO A 147 18.46 -10.17 2.04
N ASP A 148 18.50 -9.55 0.86
CA ASP A 148 18.29 -8.12 0.62
C ASP A 148 16.81 -7.77 0.42
N TYR A 149 15.98 -8.08 1.42
CA TYR A 149 14.56 -7.76 1.39
C TYR A 149 14.32 -6.24 1.32
N PRO A 150 13.21 -5.79 0.69
CA PRO A 150 12.81 -4.41 0.82
C PRO A 150 12.38 -4.12 2.26
N ILE A 151 12.58 -2.89 2.71
CA ILE A 151 11.95 -2.41 3.95
C ILE A 151 10.49 -2.03 3.68
N GLY A 152 9.61 -2.18 4.65
CA GLY A 152 8.20 -1.85 4.40
C GLY A 152 7.23 -2.21 5.52
N ILE A 153 5.95 -2.16 5.16
CA ILE A 153 4.82 -2.44 6.05
C ILE A 153 3.93 -3.49 5.39
N PHE A 154 3.58 -4.54 6.13
CA PHE A 154 2.40 -5.35 5.82
C PHE A 154 1.18 -4.58 6.29
N HIS A 155 0.48 -3.93 5.36
CA HIS A 155 -0.72 -3.15 5.67
C HIS A 155 -1.84 -4.06 6.19
N SER A 156 -2.65 -3.54 7.13
CA SER A 156 -3.84 -4.21 7.68
C SER A 156 -3.60 -5.70 7.96
N PHE A 157 -2.54 -5.98 8.73
CA PHE A 157 -2.07 -7.34 8.97
C PHE A 157 -3.12 -8.17 9.72
N THR A 158 -3.55 -9.26 9.09
CA THR A 158 -4.57 -10.21 9.62
C THR A 158 -4.04 -11.65 9.69
N GLY A 159 -2.73 -11.83 9.60
CA GLY A 159 -2.08 -13.14 9.68
C GLY A 159 -2.01 -13.70 11.09
N ASN A 160 -1.52 -14.93 11.19
CA ASN A 160 -1.26 -15.60 12.47
C ASN A 160 0.11 -15.20 13.08
N LEU A 161 0.39 -15.72 14.27
CA LEU A 161 1.62 -15.41 15.02
C LEU A 161 2.89 -15.81 14.26
N ASP A 162 2.91 -16.96 13.59
CA ASP A 162 4.06 -17.43 12.82
C ASP A 162 4.34 -16.52 11.62
N GLN A 163 3.28 -16.11 10.92
CA GLN A 163 3.37 -15.16 9.81
C GLN A 163 3.86 -13.78 10.29
N ALA A 164 3.41 -13.33 11.46
CA ALA A 164 3.87 -12.08 12.07
C ALA A 164 5.36 -12.14 12.40
N HIS A 165 5.82 -13.21 13.07
CA HIS A 165 7.23 -13.41 13.38
C HIS A 165 8.09 -13.47 12.12
N ARG A 166 7.60 -14.14 11.07
CA ARG A 166 8.30 -14.21 9.78
C ARG A 166 8.45 -12.84 9.14
N ALA A 167 7.39 -12.06 9.04
CA ALA A 167 7.43 -10.71 8.49
C ALA A 167 8.38 -9.78 9.27
N ILE A 168 8.35 -9.85 10.60
CA ILE A 168 9.26 -9.09 11.48
C ILE A 168 10.71 -9.53 11.28
N ALA A 169 10.98 -10.83 11.16
CA ALA A 169 12.33 -11.36 10.93
C ALA A 169 12.91 -10.92 9.57
N MET A 170 12.04 -10.64 8.58
CA MET A 170 12.42 -10.05 7.29
C MET A 170 12.62 -8.52 7.35
N GLY A 171 12.37 -7.88 8.51
CA GLY A 171 12.56 -6.44 8.71
C GLY A 171 11.32 -5.58 8.45
N PHE A 172 10.16 -6.18 8.22
CA PHE A 172 8.91 -5.44 8.00
C PHE A 172 8.23 -5.02 9.30
N LYS A 173 7.45 -3.94 9.22
CA LYS A 173 6.46 -3.56 10.25
C LYS A 173 5.10 -4.17 9.93
N LEU A 174 4.27 -4.32 10.96
CA LEU A 174 2.89 -4.79 10.83
C LEU A 174 1.93 -3.62 11.04
N GLY A 175 1.13 -3.32 10.02
CA GLY A 175 0.09 -2.30 10.09
C GLY A 175 -1.13 -2.85 10.80
N ILE A 176 -1.54 -2.23 11.91
CA ILE A 176 -2.72 -2.64 12.69
C ILE A 176 -3.83 -1.63 12.45
N GLY A 177 -4.90 -2.06 11.80
CA GLY A 177 -6.07 -1.25 11.51
C GLY A 177 -7.24 -1.52 12.45
N GLY A 178 -8.38 -0.89 12.16
CA GLY A 178 -9.62 -1.02 12.95
C GLY A 178 -10.17 -2.45 13.04
N ILE A 179 -9.78 -3.36 12.14
CA ILE A 179 -10.19 -4.77 12.14
C ILE A 179 -9.91 -5.44 13.50
N VAL A 180 -8.87 -5.02 14.22
CA VAL A 180 -8.54 -5.56 15.56
C VAL A 180 -9.67 -5.37 16.59
N THR A 181 -10.55 -4.39 16.36
CA THR A 181 -11.70 -4.10 17.23
C THR A 181 -12.95 -4.89 16.88
N PHE A 182 -12.96 -5.59 15.74
CA PHE A 182 -14.11 -6.39 15.34
C PHE A 182 -14.21 -7.60 16.26
N LYS A 183 -15.43 -7.92 16.70
CA LYS A 183 -15.66 -9.11 17.49
C LYS A 183 -15.44 -10.32 16.60
N ASN A 184 -14.37 -11.06 16.85
CA ASN A 184 -14.25 -12.44 16.40
C ASN A 184 -15.26 -13.24 17.21
N SER A 185 -16.43 -13.52 16.63
CA SER A 185 -17.36 -14.53 17.15
C SER A 185 -16.79 -15.92 16.91
#